data_AF-A0A2E4RH43-F1
#
_entry.id   AF-A0A2E4RH43-F1
#
_cell.length_a   1.000
_cell.length_b   1.000
_cell.length_c   1.000
_cell.angle_alpha   90.00
_cell.angle_beta   90.00
_cell.angle_gamma   90.00
#
_symmetry.space_group_name_H-M   'P 1'
#
loop_
_entity.id
_entity.type
_entity.pdbx_description
1 polymer ?
#
loop_
_entity_poly.entity_id
_entity_poly.type
_entity_poly.pdbx_seq_one_letter_code
_entity_poly.pdbx_strand_id
1 'polypeptide(L)'
;MNLFKISIITFFLFFSCNSSSISPKEVAQKACECQTLLQDLQAFSDCNALVTQMKSEYKSDFEWMDKYREEYINCLQDLISE
;
A
#
# COMPACT_ATOMS: atom_id res chain seq x y z
N MET A 1 -10.16 -3.84 -46.49
CA MET A 1 -10.10 -2.65 -45.62
C MET A 1 -10.32 -3.12 -44.19
N ASN A 2 -9.25 -3.10 -43.41
CA ASN A 2 -9.24 -3.40 -41.99
C ASN A 2 -9.81 -2.21 -41.23
N LEU A 3 -10.84 -2.41 -40.41
CA LEU A 3 -11.12 -1.50 -39.29
C LEU A 3 -11.34 -2.33 -38.03
N PHE A 4 -10.41 -2.09 -37.12
CA PHE A 4 -10.13 -2.83 -35.92
C PHE A 4 -11.32 -2.83 -34.96
N LYS A 5 -11.67 -4.04 -34.53
CA LYS A 5 -12.36 -4.31 -33.27
C LYS A 5 -11.48 -3.83 -32.12
N ILE A 6 -11.81 -2.70 -31.50
CA ILE A 6 -11.27 -2.33 -30.19
C ILE A 6 -12.40 -1.63 -29.42
N SER A 7 -13.21 -2.43 -28.73
CA SER A 7 -14.08 -1.95 -27.66
C SER A 7 -13.28 -2.10 -26.36
N ILE A 8 -12.43 -1.10 -26.09
CA ILE A 8 -11.77 -0.89 -24.78
C ILE A 8 -12.91 -0.54 -23.83
N ILE A 9 -13.30 -1.43 -22.91
CA ILE A 9 -12.72 -1.54 -21.56
C ILE A 9 -12.27 -0.17 -21.04
N THR A 10 -13.18 0.81 -21.03
CA THR A 10 -13.03 1.93 -20.09
C THR A 10 -13.69 1.51 -18.80
N PHE A 11 -12.92 0.69 -18.11
CA PHE A 11 -13.03 0.30 -16.71
C PHE A 11 -13.54 1.49 -15.90
N PHE A 12 -14.73 1.31 -15.32
CA PHE A 12 -15.28 2.03 -14.18
C PHE A 12 -14.27 2.93 -13.46
N LEU A 13 -14.18 4.20 -13.89
CA LEU A 13 -13.68 5.26 -13.04
C LEU A 13 -14.81 5.67 -12.10
N PHE A 14 -15.15 4.77 -11.18
CA PHE A 14 -15.73 5.19 -9.92
C PHE A 14 -14.65 5.99 -9.19
N PHE A 15 -14.58 7.29 -9.47
CA PHE A 15 -14.15 8.27 -8.47
C PHE A 15 -15.23 8.31 -7.38
N SER A 16 -15.36 7.22 -6.63
CA SER A 16 -15.92 7.28 -5.29
C SER A 16 -14.87 8.00 -4.46
N CYS A 17 -15.08 9.31 -4.32
CA CYS A 17 -14.49 10.13 -3.27
C CYS A 17 -15.01 9.60 -1.92
N ASN A 18 -14.56 8.42 -1.53
CA ASN A 18 -14.59 8.00 -0.14
C ASN A 18 -13.29 8.54 0.43
N SER A 19 -13.38 9.66 1.13
CA SER A 19 -12.41 10.01 2.17
C SER A 19 -12.51 8.99 3.30
N SER A 20 -12.24 7.71 3.01
CA SER A 20 -11.94 6.73 4.04
C SER A 20 -10.50 7.03 4.45
N SER A 21 -10.32 7.63 5.62
CA SER A 21 -9.02 7.72 6.28
C SER A 21 -8.39 6.34 6.28
N ILE A 22 -7.20 6.21 5.72
CA ILE A 22 -6.51 4.92 5.66
C ILE A 22 -6.16 4.44 7.06
N SER A 23 -6.41 3.17 7.34
CA SER A 23 -6.17 2.62 8.67
C SER A 23 -4.68 2.30 8.88
N PRO A 24 -4.17 2.36 10.13
CA PRO A 24 -2.80 1.96 10.42
C PRO A 24 -2.47 0.54 9.96
N LYS A 25 -3.43 -0.38 10.09
CA LYS A 25 -3.32 -1.79 9.70
C LYS A 25 -3.10 -1.95 8.19
N GLU A 26 -3.85 -1.24 7.36
CA GLU A 26 -3.68 -1.31 5.90
C GLU A 26 -2.30 -0.82 5.47
N VAL A 27 -1.81 0.27 6.06
CA VAL A 27 -0.47 0.79 5.73
C VAL A 27 0.63 -0.15 6.23
N ALA A 28 0.45 -0.75 7.42
CA ALA A 28 1.37 -1.72 7.99
C ALA A 28 1.46 -3.00 7.14
N GLN A 29 0.32 -3.53 6.69
CA GLN A 29 0.27 -4.67 5.77
C GLN A 29 1.00 -4.34 4.47
N LYS A 30 0.81 -3.14 3.91
CA LYS A 30 1.51 -2.75 2.69
C LYS A 30 3.03 -2.64 2.91
N ALA A 31 3.47 -2.08 4.03
CA ALA A 31 4.88 -1.99 4.39
C ALA A 31 5.53 -3.38 4.58
N CYS A 32 4.77 -4.32 5.10
CA CYS A 32 5.15 -5.71 5.30
C CYS A 32 5.28 -6.44 3.96
N GLU A 33 4.31 -6.30 3.05
CA GLU A 33 4.40 -6.81 1.68
C GLU A 33 5.65 -6.30 0.96
N CYS A 34 6.04 -5.03 1.16
CA CYS A 34 7.25 -4.50 0.56
C CYS A 34 8.50 -5.33 0.93
N GLN A 35 8.56 -5.93 2.13
CA GLN A 35 9.73 -6.76 2.53
C GLN A 35 9.92 -7.98 1.64
N THR A 36 8.85 -8.53 1.08
CA THR A 36 8.94 -9.67 0.15
C THR A 36 9.64 -9.29 -1.16
N LEU A 37 9.73 -7.99 -1.47
CA LEU A 37 10.34 -7.44 -2.68
C LEU A 37 11.83 -7.13 -2.52
N LEU A 38 12.48 -7.47 -1.39
CA LEU A 38 13.89 -7.13 -1.15
C LEU A 38 14.87 -7.66 -2.22
N GLN A 39 14.47 -8.68 -2.99
CA GLN A 39 15.25 -9.18 -4.13
C GLN A 39 15.16 -8.30 -5.38
N ASP A 40 14.10 -7.47 -5.51
CA ASP A 40 13.93 -6.46 -6.54
C ASP A 40 13.98 -5.07 -5.89
N LEU A 41 15.19 -4.49 -5.85
CA LEU A 41 15.45 -3.22 -5.17
C LEU A 41 14.63 -2.06 -5.73
N GLN A 42 14.28 -2.09 -7.02
CA GLN A 42 13.47 -1.03 -7.63
C GLN A 42 12.01 -1.15 -7.15
N ALA A 43 11.43 -2.35 -7.24
CA ALA A 43 10.08 -2.60 -6.76
C ALA A 43 9.95 -2.36 -5.24
N PHE A 44 10.97 -2.73 -4.47
CA PHE A 44 11.07 -2.42 -3.05
C PHE A 44 11.07 -0.91 -2.80
N SER A 45 11.91 -0.16 -3.50
CA SER A 45 12.01 1.30 -3.37
C SER A 45 10.69 1.98 -3.68
N ASP A 46 10.03 1.59 -4.77
CA ASP A 46 8.75 2.17 -5.19
C ASP A 46 7.64 1.85 -4.17
N CYS A 47 7.60 0.62 -3.66
CA CYS A 47 6.67 0.20 -2.61
C CYS A 47 6.90 1.00 -1.31
N ASN A 48 8.15 1.16 -0.89
CA ASN A 48 8.50 1.91 0.32
C ASN A 48 8.19 3.40 0.20
N ALA A 49 8.35 3.98 -1.00
CA ALA A 49 7.95 5.36 -1.28
C ALA A 49 6.42 5.54 -1.16
N LEU A 50 5.64 4.60 -1.69
CA LEU A 50 4.18 4.59 -1.55
C LEU A 50 3.76 4.53 -0.07
N VAL A 51 4.32 3.61 0.71
CA VAL A 51 4.05 3.49 2.15
C VAL A 51 4.40 4.79 2.90
N THR A 52 5.50 5.43 2.51
CA THR A 52 5.91 6.72 3.08
C THR A 52 4.90 7.82 2.77
N GLN A 53 4.36 7.84 1.56
CA GLN A 53 3.31 8.77 1.17
C GLN A 53 2.01 8.50 1.96
N MET A 54 1.59 7.23 2.08
CA MET A 54 0.37 6.83 2.80
C MET A 54 0.39 7.28 4.27
N LYS A 55 1.52 7.18 4.97
CA LYS A 55 1.64 7.61 6.38
C LYS A 55 1.98 9.09 6.57
N SER A 56 2.28 9.82 5.49
CA SER A 56 2.78 11.20 5.60
C SER A 56 1.78 12.15 6.25
N GLU A 57 0.48 11.94 5.99
CA GLU A 57 -0.63 12.72 6.55
C GLU A 57 -0.85 12.46 8.05
N TYR A 58 -0.37 11.33 8.56
CA TYR A 58 -0.55 10.89 9.96
C TYR A 58 0.72 11.08 10.80
N LYS A 59 1.77 11.71 10.26
CA LYS A 59 3.07 11.83 10.93
C LYS A 59 2.98 12.52 12.31
N SER A 60 2.03 13.42 12.48
CA SER A 60 1.76 14.12 13.75
C SER A 60 0.75 13.41 14.65
N ASP A 61 0.06 12.39 14.16
CA ASP A 61 -0.86 11.57 14.93
C ASP A 61 -0.07 10.42 15.58
N PHE A 62 0.33 10.66 16.84
CA PHE A 62 1.15 9.71 17.58
C PHE A 62 0.44 8.37 17.81
N GLU A 63 -0.87 8.39 18.09
CA GLU A 63 -1.66 7.18 18.34
C GLU A 63 -1.77 6.33 17.06
N TRP A 64 -2.06 6.97 15.93
CA TRP A 64 -2.09 6.30 14.64
C TRP A 64 -0.73 5.69 14.29
N MET A 65 0.35 6.44 14.51
CA MET A 65 1.72 5.99 14.22
C MET A 65 2.20 4.86 15.15
N ASP A 66 1.77 4.84 16.41
CA ASP A 66 2.01 3.72 17.33
C ASP A 66 1.28 2.46 16.86
N LYS A 67 -0.02 2.56 16.55
CA LYS A 67 -0.79 1.43 15.99
C LYS A 67 -0.18 0.90 14.70
N TYR A 68 0.29 1.77 13.82
CA TYR A 68 1.00 1.37 12.60
C TYR A 68 2.27 0.56 12.93
N ARG A 69 3.06 1.00 13.92
CA ARG A 69 4.29 0.29 14.33
C ARG A 69 3.96 -1.10 14.89
N GLU A 70 2.94 -1.20 15.74
CA GLU A 70 2.49 -2.47 16.31
C GLU A 70 2.06 -3.46 15.22
N GLU A 71 1.15 -3.03 14.33
CA GLU A 71 0.67 -3.86 13.21
C GLU A 71 1.80 -4.26 12.26
N TYR A 72 2.76 -3.36 12.02
CA TYR A 72 3.91 -3.65 11.17
C TYR A 72 4.82 -4.70 11.80
N ILE A 73 5.14 -4.58 13.10
CA ILE A 73 5.94 -5.58 13.83
C ILE A 73 5.24 -6.94 13.84
N ASN A 74 3.92 -6.96 14.12
CA ASN A 74 3.14 -8.20 14.11
C ASN A 74 3.23 -8.89 12.74
N CYS A 75 3.05 -8.12 11.65
CA CYS A 75 3.16 -8.68 10.31
C CYS A 75 4.58 -9.20 9.98
N LEU A 76 5.64 -8.50 10.42
CA LEU A 76 7.00 -9.00 10.24
C LEU A 76 7.26 -10.31 11.00
N GLN A 77 6.67 -10.46 12.20
CA GLN A 77 6.77 -11.70 12.96
C GLN A 77 6.08 -12.86 12.25
N ASP A 78 4.93 -12.61 11.63
CA ASP A 78 4.22 -13.61 10.83
C ASP A 78 5.08 -14.06 9.63
N LEU A 79 5.73 -13.12 8.93
CA LEU A 79 6.64 -13.43 7.81
C LEU A 79 7.89 -14.24 8.20
N ILE A 80 8.37 -14.12 9.44
CA ILE A 80 9.55 -14.86 9.92
C ILE A 80 9.16 -16.25 10.45
N SER A 81 7.91 -16.39 10.90
CA SER A 81 7.40 -17.63 11.50
C SER A 81 6.94 -18.66 10.46
N GLU A 82 6.81 -18.25 9.19
CA GLU A 82 6.58 -19.12 8.01
C GLU A 82 7.89 -19.64 7.41
#